data_AF-A0A954RV95-F1
#
_entry.id   AF-A0A954RV95-F1
#
_cell.length_a   1.000
_cell.length_b   1.000
_cell.length_c   1.000
_cell.angle_alpha   90.00
_cell.angle_beta   90.00
_cell.angle_gamma   90.00
#
_symmetry.space_group_name_H-M   'P 1'
#
loop_
_entity.id
_entity.type
_entity.pdbx_description
1 polymer ?
#
loop_
_entity_poly.entity_id
_entity_poly.type
_entity_poly.pdbx_seq_one_letter_code
_entity_poly.pdbx_strand_id
1 'polypeptide(L)'
;MASSSQTPPISLPKDSPQSTTSIPPQTDGANGELNGKSQPGDTESEAISEVHEMSPTERNPWKNGLEWPATIWIGLIHVGALAAPFCFSWQGLGIAVVLSWVMGSLGICLGFHRMLTHSSFETYRPVRWFFATMGTLAGEGPPIMWVAAHRKHHLHSDQDEDPHTP
;
A
#
# COMPACT_ATOMS: atom_id res chain seq x y z
N MET A 1 -42.69 21.41 -1.19
CA MET A 1 -42.69 20.92 0.20
C MET A 1 -41.95 19.58 0.24
N ALA A 2 -40.65 19.61 0.55
CA ALA A 2 -39.89 18.43 0.94
C ALA A 2 -38.88 18.92 1.98
N SER A 3 -39.06 18.41 3.20
CA SER A 3 -38.49 18.91 4.45
C SER A 3 -37.03 18.46 4.60
N SER A 4 -36.12 19.41 4.76
CA SER A 4 -34.72 19.17 5.13
C SER A 4 -34.64 18.86 6.63
N SER A 5 -34.31 17.63 6.99
CA SER A 5 -34.00 17.26 8.38
C SER A 5 -32.51 17.48 8.67
N GLN A 6 -32.18 18.63 9.27
CA GLN A 6 -30.89 18.88 9.91
C GLN A 6 -30.79 18.06 11.21
N THR A 7 -29.71 17.31 11.39
CA THR A 7 -29.31 16.73 12.67
C THR A 7 -28.40 17.71 13.42
N PRO A 8 -28.61 17.97 14.73
CA PRO A 8 -27.76 18.87 15.51
C PRO A 8 -26.44 18.20 15.96
N PRO A 9 -25.36 18.97 16.17
CA PRO A 9 -24.08 18.45 16.65
C PRO A 9 -24.11 18.07 18.13
N ILE A 10 -23.51 16.93 18.46
CA ILE A 10 -23.31 16.42 19.83
C ILE A 10 -22.20 17.24 20.52
N SER A 11 -22.54 17.97 21.57
CA SER A 11 -21.60 18.68 22.44
C SER A 11 -20.99 17.73 23.48
N LEU A 12 -19.66 17.57 23.46
CA LEU A 12 -18.91 16.83 24.49
C LEU A 12 -18.74 17.69 25.76
N PRO A 13 -18.91 17.12 26.98
CA PRO A 13 -18.62 17.83 28.22
C PRO A 13 -17.10 18.08 28.38
N LYS A 14 -16.73 19.35 28.59
CA LYS A 14 -15.45 19.70 29.21
C LYS A 14 -15.57 19.48 30.72
N ASP A 15 -14.44 19.08 31.30
CA ASP A 15 -14.09 19.09 32.73
C ASP A 15 -13.97 17.70 33.38
N SER A 16 -12.72 17.27 33.52
CA SER A 16 -12.31 16.29 34.52
C SER A 16 -11.01 16.80 35.17
N PRO A 17 -10.98 16.99 36.49
CA PRO A 17 -9.85 17.61 37.20
C PRO A 17 -8.74 16.59 37.43
N GLN A 18 -7.52 16.87 36.92
CA GLN A 18 -6.35 16.08 37.28
C GLN A 18 -5.60 16.74 38.44
N SER A 19 -5.69 16.04 39.57
CA SER A 19 -4.93 16.07 40.82
C SER A 19 -3.57 16.80 40.76
N THR A 20 -3.45 17.82 41.60
CA THR A 20 -2.18 18.46 41.96
C THR A 20 -1.40 17.54 42.91
N THR A 21 -0.28 17.00 42.47
CA THR A 21 0.71 16.37 43.36
C THR A 21 1.92 17.31 43.48
N SER A 22 2.12 17.82 44.69
CA SER A 22 3.22 18.69 45.08
C SER A 22 4.56 17.93 45.12
N ILE A 23 5.60 18.52 44.53
CA ILE A 23 6.99 18.05 44.61
C ILE A 23 7.71 18.78 45.77
N PRO A 24 8.42 18.08 46.68
CA PRO A 24 9.26 18.70 47.70
C PRO A 24 10.66 19.10 47.16
N PRO A 25 11.38 20.01 47.84
CA PRO A 25 12.55 20.69 47.30
C PRO A 25 13.79 19.79 47.21
N GLN A 26 14.57 20.01 46.14
CA GLN A 26 15.84 19.33 45.85
C GLN A 26 16.96 19.90 46.73
N THR A 27 17.67 19.03 47.46
CA THR A 27 18.91 19.39 48.17
C THR A 27 20.12 18.89 47.39
N ASP A 28 21.11 19.77 47.22
CA ASP A 28 22.39 19.53 46.56
C ASP A 28 23.24 18.46 47.24
N GLY A 29 23.98 17.65 46.47
CA GLY A 29 25.03 16.80 47.03
C GLY A 29 25.67 15.77 46.09
N ALA A 30 26.90 16.10 45.65
CA ALA A 30 28.06 15.22 45.51
C ALA A 30 28.09 14.07 44.46
N ASN A 31 28.87 14.34 43.40
CA ASN A 31 29.88 13.52 42.72
C ASN A 31 30.00 12.02 43.06
N GLY A 32 29.93 11.18 42.02
CA GLY A 32 30.35 9.78 42.04
C GLY A 32 30.53 9.24 40.62
N GLU A 33 31.77 9.28 40.14
CA GLU A 33 32.25 8.64 38.91
C GLU A 33 32.05 7.12 39.00
N LEU A 34 31.23 6.53 38.12
CA LEU A 34 31.21 5.08 37.89
C LEU A 34 30.94 4.78 36.40
N ASN A 35 32.05 4.55 35.69
CA ASN A 35 32.22 3.64 34.55
C ASN A 35 30.97 2.83 34.15
N GLY A 36 30.26 3.28 33.11
CA GLY A 36 29.09 2.62 32.54
C GLY A 36 29.39 2.04 31.16
N LYS A 37 29.38 0.71 31.06
CA LYS A 37 29.25 -0.02 29.79
C LYS A 37 28.14 0.59 28.95
N SER A 38 28.40 0.87 27.67
CA SER A 38 27.39 1.29 26.69
C SER A 38 26.20 0.32 26.75
N GLN A 39 25.02 0.86 27.08
CA GLN A 39 23.78 0.11 27.18
C GLN A 39 23.38 -0.38 25.79
N PRO A 40 22.86 -1.60 25.60
CA PRO A 40 22.40 -2.08 24.29
C PRO A 40 21.16 -1.35 23.72
N GLY A 41 20.66 -0.29 24.39
CA GLY A 41 19.44 0.44 24.02
C GLY A 41 19.67 1.76 23.28
N ASP A 42 20.91 2.25 23.22
CA ASP A 42 21.30 3.43 22.46
C ASP A 42 21.19 3.16 20.94
N THR A 43 21.64 1.98 20.52
CA THR A 43 21.68 1.56 19.11
C THR A 43 20.27 1.35 18.52
N GLU A 44 19.32 0.84 19.31
CA GLU A 44 17.92 0.71 18.85
C GLU A 44 17.24 2.07 18.73
N SER A 45 17.49 2.98 19.68
CA SER A 45 16.90 4.32 19.62
C SER A 45 17.46 5.17 18.47
N GLU A 46 18.75 5.06 18.19
CA GLU A 46 19.38 5.70 17.04
C GLU A 46 18.90 5.09 15.73
N ALA A 47 18.84 3.76 15.62
CA ALA A 47 18.31 3.09 14.42
C ALA A 47 16.83 3.43 14.15
N ILE A 48 16.02 3.55 15.20
CA ILE A 48 14.62 3.99 15.09
C ILE A 48 14.55 5.47 14.66
N SER A 49 15.45 6.33 15.15
CA SER A 49 15.52 7.73 14.74
C SER A 49 15.98 7.90 13.30
N GLU A 50 16.93 7.09 12.83
CA GLU A 50 17.45 7.12 11.46
C GLU A 50 16.40 6.61 10.44
N VAL A 51 15.63 5.58 10.81
CA VAL A 51 14.48 5.11 10.02
C VAL A 51 13.35 6.14 9.99
N HIS A 52 13.21 6.96 11.04
CA HIS A 52 12.23 8.05 11.10
C HIS A 52 12.67 9.28 10.30
N GLU A 53 13.96 9.57 10.23
CA GLU A 53 14.53 10.68 9.46
C GLU A 53 14.66 10.39 7.95
N MET A 54 14.50 9.14 7.51
CA MET A 54 14.50 8.80 6.09
C MET A 54 13.34 9.53 5.37
N SER A 55 13.72 10.56 4.60
CA SER A 55 12.79 11.54 4.03
C SER A 55 11.71 10.86 3.16
N PRO A 56 10.45 11.31 3.20
CA PRO A 56 9.36 10.76 2.39
C PRO A 56 9.68 10.71 0.88
N THR A 57 10.58 11.58 0.41
CA THR A 57 10.97 11.66 -1.01
C THR A 57 12.01 10.61 -1.43
N GLU A 58 12.68 9.91 -0.51
CA GLU A 58 13.63 8.84 -0.82
C GLU A 58 12.97 7.45 -0.91
N ARG A 59 11.76 7.29 -0.34
CA ARG A 59 10.93 6.09 -0.47
C ARG A 59 10.08 6.05 -1.73
N ASN A 60 10.49 6.75 -2.79
CA ASN A 60 9.79 6.74 -4.04
C ASN A 60 10.43 5.70 -4.99
N PRO A 61 9.89 4.48 -5.12
CA PRO A 61 10.41 3.50 -6.08
C PRO A 61 10.34 4.01 -7.53
N TRP A 62 9.49 5.01 -7.80
CA TRP A 62 9.28 5.65 -9.09
C TRP A 62 10.29 6.78 -9.40
N LYS A 63 11.29 7.02 -8.53
CA LYS A 63 12.37 8.00 -8.80
C LYS A 63 13.28 7.58 -9.95
N ASN A 64 13.33 6.29 -10.24
CA ASN A 64 14.15 5.75 -11.32
C ASN A 64 13.33 5.82 -12.61
N GLY A 65 13.71 6.72 -13.52
CA GLY A 65 13.10 6.80 -14.83
C GLY A 65 13.10 5.43 -15.53
N LEU A 66 11.92 5.02 -15.98
CA LEU A 66 11.64 3.82 -16.78
C LEU A 66 12.04 2.47 -16.16
N GLU A 67 11.04 1.71 -15.73
CA GLU A 67 11.18 0.32 -15.29
C GLU A 67 11.43 -0.63 -16.47
N TRP A 68 12.71 -0.78 -16.85
CA TRP A 68 13.12 -1.59 -18.01
C TRP A 68 12.50 -3.00 -18.10
N PRO A 69 12.39 -3.80 -17.02
CA PRO A 69 11.75 -5.11 -17.10
C PRO A 69 10.28 -5.02 -17.54
N ALA A 70 9.53 -4.07 -16.98
CA ALA A 70 8.14 -3.84 -17.34
C ALA A 70 8.01 -3.28 -18.76
N THR A 71 8.89 -2.36 -19.15
CA THR A 71 8.93 -1.79 -20.52
C THR A 71 9.21 -2.86 -21.57
N ILE A 72 10.21 -3.73 -21.34
CA ILE A 72 10.53 -4.83 -22.25
C ILE A 72 9.34 -5.80 -22.32
N TRP A 73 8.77 -6.17 -21.17
CA TRP A 73 7.61 -7.05 -21.11
C TRP A 73 6.41 -6.52 -21.90
N ILE A 74 6.01 -5.27 -21.66
CA ILE A 74 4.91 -4.61 -22.37
C ILE A 74 5.24 -4.50 -23.87
N GLY A 75 6.47 -4.12 -24.21
CA GLY A 75 6.93 -4.05 -25.61
C GLY A 75 6.81 -5.39 -26.33
N LEU A 76 7.21 -6.49 -25.70
CA LEU A 76 7.09 -7.84 -26.26
C LEU A 76 5.63 -8.25 -26.50
N ILE A 77 4.71 -7.94 -25.58
CA ILE A 77 3.27 -8.22 -25.77
C ILE A 77 2.75 -7.47 -27.00
N HIS A 78 3.10 -6.19 -27.16
CA HIS A 78 2.64 -5.38 -28.28
C HIS A 78 3.22 -5.87 -29.61
N VAL A 79 4.50 -6.21 -29.66
CA VAL A 79 5.12 -6.82 -30.85
C VAL A 79 4.44 -8.16 -31.19
N GLY A 80 4.13 -8.97 -30.18
CA GLY A 80 3.35 -10.20 -30.36
C GLY A 80 1.94 -9.96 -30.91
N ALA A 81 1.26 -8.90 -30.45
CA ALA A 81 -0.06 -8.51 -30.95
C ALA A 81 -0.03 -8.12 -32.44
N LEU A 82 1.07 -7.51 -32.92
CA LEU A 82 1.26 -7.23 -34.35
C LEU A 82 1.37 -8.50 -35.20
N ALA A 83 1.77 -9.63 -34.62
CA ALA A 83 1.81 -10.91 -35.32
C ALA A 83 0.42 -11.55 -35.47
N ALA A 84 -0.58 -11.12 -34.69
CA ALA A 84 -1.91 -11.73 -34.62
C ALA A 84 -2.63 -11.89 -35.99
N PRO A 85 -2.53 -10.95 -36.96
CA PRO A 85 -3.16 -11.12 -38.28
C PRO A 85 -2.58 -12.30 -39.07
N PHE A 86 -1.32 -12.67 -38.85
CA PHE A 86 -0.64 -13.74 -39.58
C PHE A 86 -0.90 -15.13 -39.00
N CYS A 87 -1.30 -15.22 -37.73
CA CYS A 87 -1.59 -16.47 -37.01
C CYS A 87 -3.04 -16.53 -36.48
N PHE A 88 -3.96 -15.84 -37.14
CA PHE A 88 -5.35 -15.73 -36.71
C PHE A 88 -6.11 -17.07 -36.77
N SER A 89 -6.87 -17.36 -35.72
CA SER A 89 -7.83 -18.47 -35.65
C SER A 89 -8.99 -18.08 -34.74
N TRP A 90 -10.21 -18.45 -35.12
CA TRP A 90 -11.42 -18.23 -34.32
C TRP A 90 -11.36 -18.92 -32.95
N GLN A 91 -10.75 -20.10 -32.87
CA GLN A 91 -10.54 -20.79 -31.60
C GLN A 91 -9.54 -20.04 -30.73
N GLY A 92 -8.45 -19.55 -31.33
CA GLY A 92 -7.45 -18.73 -30.63
C GLY A 92 -8.04 -17.44 -30.09
N LEU A 93 -8.87 -16.76 -30.87
CA LEU A 93 -9.61 -15.57 -30.43
C LEU A 93 -10.54 -15.89 -29.26
N GLY A 94 -11.30 -16.98 -29.33
CA GLY A 94 -12.18 -17.41 -28.24
C GLY A 94 -11.41 -17.67 -26.94
N ILE A 95 -10.28 -18.39 -27.03
CA ILE A 95 -9.40 -18.66 -25.88
C ILE A 95 -8.83 -17.35 -25.33
N ALA A 96 -8.35 -16.45 -26.19
CA ALA A 96 -7.80 -15.17 -25.77
C ALA A 96 -8.83 -14.34 -24.99
N VAL A 97 -10.05 -14.20 -25.52
CA VAL A 97 -11.13 -13.45 -24.84
C VAL A 97 -11.48 -14.06 -23.49
N VAL A 98 -11.61 -15.38 -23.41
CA VAL A 98 -11.92 -16.08 -22.15
C VAL A 98 -10.80 -15.89 -21.13
N LEU A 99 -9.55 -16.06 -21.54
CA LEU A 99 -8.40 -15.87 -20.64
C LEU A 99 -8.28 -14.41 -20.18
N SER A 100 -8.43 -13.44 -21.07
CA SER A 100 -8.46 -12.01 -20.71
C SER A 100 -9.54 -11.71 -19.69
N TRP A 101 -10.75 -12.26 -19.88
CA TRP A 101 -11.85 -12.07 -18.93
C TRP A 101 -11.57 -12.73 -17.57
N VAL A 102 -11.04 -13.96 -17.57
CA VAL A 102 -10.69 -14.68 -16.33
C VAL A 102 -9.60 -13.95 -15.57
N MET A 103 -8.53 -13.54 -16.23
CA MET A 103 -7.38 -12.88 -15.61
C MET A 103 -7.74 -11.48 -15.11
N GLY A 104 -8.49 -10.69 -15.88
CA GLY A 104 -8.97 -9.37 -15.47
C GLY A 104 -10.02 -9.43 -14.36
N SER A 105 -11.09 -10.21 -14.55
CA SER A 105 -12.22 -10.23 -13.61
C SER A 105 -11.91 -11.03 -12.34
N LEU A 106 -11.35 -12.24 -12.48
CA LEU A 106 -11.06 -13.08 -11.32
C LEU A 106 -9.69 -12.79 -10.71
N GLY A 107 -8.68 -12.56 -11.54
CA GLY A 107 -7.34 -12.22 -11.07
C GLY A 107 -7.25 -10.82 -10.47
N ILE A 108 -7.53 -9.78 -11.27
CA ILE A 108 -7.39 -8.38 -10.83
C ILE A 108 -8.58 -7.94 -9.96
N CYS A 109 -9.81 -7.99 -10.46
CA CYS A 109 -10.95 -7.43 -9.73
C CYS A 109 -11.29 -8.23 -8.46
N LEU A 110 -11.36 -9.56 -8.54
CA LEU A 110 -11.68 -10.37 -7.37
C LEU A 110 -10.44 -10.62 -6.50
N GLY A 111 -9.30 -10.97 -7.10
CA GLY A 111 -8.06 -11.28 -6.40
C GLY A 111 -7.33 -10.05 -5.86
N PHE A 112 -6.69 -9.26 -6.72
CA PHE A 112 -5.85 -8.15 -6.28
C PHE A 112 -6.65 -7.03 -5.59
N HIS A 113 -7.77 -6.65 -6.18
CA HIS A 113 -8.57 -5.54 -5.70
C HIS A 113 -9.39 -5.92 -4.45
N ARG A 114 -10.36 -6.84 -4.54
CA ARG A 114 -11.24 -7.14 -3.40
C ARG A 114 -10.55 -7.97 -2.31
N MET A 115 -9.87 -9.05 -2.67
CA MET A 115 -9.31 -9.98 -1.69
C MET A 115 -8.00 -9.48 -1.08
N LEU A 116 -7.04 -8.99 -1.89
CA LEU A 116 -5.73 -8.56 -1.37
C LEU A 116 -5.74 -7.11 -0.86
N THR A 117 -6.39 -6.19 -1.59
CA THR A 117 -6.34 -4.77 -1.22
C THR A 117 -7.34 -4.43 -0.12
N HIS A 118 -8.61 -4.77 -0.33
CA HIS A 118 -9.70 -4.40 0.59
C HIS A 118 -10.08 -5.49 1.59
N SER A 119 -9.48 -6.68 1.50
CA SER A 119 -9.79 -7.82 2.37
C SER A 119 -11.30 -8.05 2.54
N SER A 120 -12.08 -7.90 1.45
CA SER A 120 -13.56 -7.90 1.52
C SER A 120 -14.17 -9.25 1.92
N PHE A 121 -13.40 -10.34 1.84
CA PHE A 121 -13.80 -11.67 2.25
C PHE A 121 -12.57 -12.52 2.59
N GLU A 122 -12.77 -13.53 3.42
CA GLU A 122 -11.76 -14.52 3.77
C GLU A 122 -11.96 -15.83 2.98
N THR A 123 -10.86 -16.47 2.58
CA THR A 123 -10.90 -17.75 1.87
C THR A 123 -9.83 -18.69 2.40
N TYR A 124 -9.95 -19.97 2.05
CA TYR A 124 -8.88 -20.94 2.25
C TYR A 124 -7.60 -20.52 1.51
N ARG A 125 -6.43 -20.88 2.08
CA ARG A 125 -5.12 -20.52 1.52
C ARG A 125 -4.95 -20.93 0.05
N PRO A 126 -5.35 -22.14 -0.40
CA PRO A 126 -5.19 -22.53 -1.81
C PRO A 126 -5.97 -21.63 -2.77
N VAL A 127 -7.18 -21.22 -2.36
CA VAL A 127 -8.04 -20.33 -3.16
C VAL A 127 -7.42 -18.93 -3.26
N ARG A 128 -6.84 -18.44 -2.16
CA ARG A 128 -6.10 -17.17 -2.14
C ARG A 128 -4.90 -17.20 -3.10
N TRP A 129 -4.12 -18.27 -3.09
CA TRP A 129 -3.00 -18.45 -4.02
C TRP A 129 -3.47 -18.53 -5.46
N PHE A 130 -4.56 -19.23 -5.74
CA PHE A 130 -5.12 -19.33 -7.08
C PHE A 130 -5.47 -17.96 -7.67
N PHE A 131 -6.24 -17.13 -6.95
CA PHE A 131 -6.58 -15.79 -7.42
C PHE A 131 -5.36 -14.86 -7.51
N ALA A 132 -4.42 -14.96 -6.57
CA ALA A 132 -3.17 -14.19 -6.64
C ALA A 132 -2.31 -14.55 -7.86
N THR A 133 -2.23 -15.84 -8.20
CA THR A 133 -1.53 -16.30 -9.41
C THR A 133 -2.23 -15.82 -10.67
N MET A 134 -3.57 -15.90 -10.76
CA MET A 134 -4.30 -15.37 -11.92
C MET A 134 -4.10 -13.87 -12.09
N GLY A 135 -4.09 -13.09 -11.00
CA GLY A 135 -3.79 -11.66 -11.05
C GLY A 135 -2.35 -11.38 -11.48
N THR A 136 -1.38 -12.19 -11.05
CA THR A 136 0.01 -12.07 -11.48
C THR A 136 0.17 -12.37 -12.97
N LEU A 137 -0.54 -13.39 -13.47
CA LEU A 137 -0.56 -13.73 -14.90
C LEU A 137 -1.15 -12.59 -15.74
N ALA A 138 -2.04 -11.75 -15.19
CA ALA A 138 -2.61 -10.61 -15.91
C ALA A 138 -1.55 -9.56 -16.30
N GLY A 139 -0.35 -9.61 -15.71
CA GLY A 139 0.78 -8.78 -16.12
C GLY A 139 0.84 -7.39 -15.49
N GLU A 140 0.05 -7.13 -14.44
CA GLU A 140 0.00 -5.85 -13.70
C GLU A 140 1.16 -5.66 -12.69
N GLY A 141 2.16 -6.54 -12.72
CA GLY A 141 3.30 -6.53 -11.81
C GLY A 141 3.08 -7.24 -10.47
N PRO A 142 3.98 -7.04 -9.49
CA PRO A 142 3.95 -7.77 -8.23
C PRO A 142 2.69 -7.44 -7.39
N PRO A 143 2.02 -8.43 -6.78
CA PRO A 143 0.79 -8.21 -6.01
C PRO A 143 0.95 -7.19 -4.87
N ILE A 144 2.10 -7.19 -4.19
CA ILE A 144 2.35 -6.29 -3.06
C ILE A 144 2.47 -4.83 -3.50
N MET A 145 3.14 -4.60 -4.63
CA MET A 145 3.30 -3.25 -5.21
C MET A 145 1.96 -2.74 -5.73
N TRP A 146 1.19 -3.61 -6.39
CA TRP A 146 -0.16 -3.30 -6.85
C TRP A 146 -1.07 -2.88 -5.69
N VAL A 147 -1.11 -3.67 -4.60
CA VAL A 147 -1.90 -3.35 -3.40
C VAL A 147 -1.46 -2.03 -2.77
N ALA A 148 -0.14 -1.79 -2.66
CA ALA A 148 0.38 -0.55 -2.08
C ALA A 148 0.00 0.67 -2.92
N ALA A 149 0.18 0.60 -4.25
CA ALA A 149 -0.19 1.64 -5.19
C ALA A 149 -1.71 1.91 -5.15
N HIS A 150 -2.53 0.86 -5.17
CA HIS A 150 -3.99 0.99 -5.14
C HIS A 150 -4.48 1.62 -3.83
N ARG A 151 -3.92 1.23 -2.68
CA ARG A 151 -4.25 1.89 -1.40
C ARG A 151 -3.83 3.35 -1.38
N LYS A 152 -2.67 3.68 -1.96
CA LYS A 152 -2.19 5.06 -2.06
C LYS A 152 -3.12 5.89 -2.93
N HIS A 153 -3.56 5.35 -4.07
CA HIS A 153 -4.55 5.96 -4.96
C HIS A 153 -5.86 6.25 -4.22
N HIS A 154 -6.42 5.28 -3.48
CA HIS A 154 -7.64 5.53 -2.68
C HIS A 154 -7.45 6.59 -1.58
N LEU A 155 -6.26 6.67 -0.99
CA LEU A 155 -5.97 7.63 0.09
C LEU A 155 -5.73 9.06 -0.42
N HIS A 156 -5.13 9.20 -1.59
CA HIS A 156 -4.72 10.48 -2.17
C HIS A 156 -5.39 10.75 -3.52
N SER A 157 -6.56 10.16 -3.76
CA SER A 157 -7.30 10.35 -5.02
C SER A 157 -7.41 11.83 -5.33
N ASP A 158 -7.14 12.17 -6.58
CA ASP A 158 -7.22 13.55 -7.09
C ASP A 158 -6.22 14.53 -6.43
N GLN A 159 -5.14 14.02 -5.83
CA GLN A 159 -4.02 14.80 -5.29
C GLN A 159 -2.71 14.46 -6.05
N ASP A 160 -1.68 15.30 -5.88
CA ASP A 160 -0.39 15.12 -6.54
C ASP A 160 0.35 13.85 -6.08
N GLU A 161 0.01 13.31 -4.91
CA GLU A 161 0.57 12.07 -4.39
C GLU A 161 -0.07 10.79 -4.98
N ASP A 162 -1.12 10.88 -5.80
CA ASP A 162 -1.71 9.73 -6.48
C ASP A 162 -0.75 9.15 -7.55
N PRO A 163 -0.43 7.85 -7.52
CA PRO A 163 0.32 7.22 -8.62
C PRO A 163 -0.33 7.35 -10.01
N HIS A 164 -1.63 7.67 -10.06
CA HIS A 164 -2.41 7.80 -11.27
C HIS A 164 -2.88 9.23 -11.56
N THR A 165 -2.26 10.26 -10.96
CA THR A 165 -2.56 11.66 -11.32
C THR A 165 -2.37 11.88 -12.83
N PRO A 166 -3.36 12.46 -13.54
CA PRO A 166 -3.31 12.65 -14.99
C PRO A 166 -2.24 13.63 -15.47
#